data_AF-A0A0F9TSQ7-F1
#
_entry.id   AF-A0A0F9TSQ7-F1
#
_cell.length_a   1.000
_cell.length_b   1.000
_cell.length_c   1.000
_cell.angle_alpha   90.00
_cell.angle_beta   90.00
_cell.angle_gamma   90.00
#
_symmetry.space_group_name_H-M   'P 1'
#
loop_
_entity.id
_entity.type
_entity.pdbx_description
1 polymer ?
#
loop_
_entity_poly.entity_id
_entity_poly.type
_entity_poly.pdbx_seq_one_letter_code
_entity_poly.pdbx_strand_id
1 'polypeptide(L)'
;MRFCPDCDNILIPKNKKLYCKACDKEFDLGSDNIEYKIQKKIHHDESETAPIILKDGIRGERISSSDRRAFEDYFSSGSEGY
;
A
#
# COMPACT_ATOMS: atom_id res chain seq x y z
N MET A 1 -12.42 -10.54 -1.87
CA MET A 1 -10.98 -10.69 -1.53
C MET A 1 -10.85 -11.94 -0.67
N ARG A 2 -9.90 -12.85 -0.98
CA ARG A 2 -9.71 -14.10 -0.22
C ARG A 2 -8.62 -13.92 0.84
N PHE A 3 -8.90 -14.36 2.05
CA PHE A 3 -7.98 -14.32 3.20
C PHE A 3 -7.60 -15.73 3.61
N CYS A 4 -6.47 -15.88 4.28
CA CYS A 4 -6.03 -17.18 4.78
C CYS A 4 -6.92 -17.61 5.96
N PRO A 5 -7.50 -18.81 5.95
CA PRO A 5 -8.39 -19.28 7.02
C PRO A 5 -7.67 -19.52 8.36
N ASP A 6 -6.34 -19.62 8.37
CA ASP A 6 -5.57 -19.91 9.58
C ASP A 6 -5.09 -18.65 10.32
N CYS A 7 -4.90 -17.54 9.60
CA CYS A 7 -4.22 -16.37 10.14
C CYS A 7 -4.79 -15.02 9.67
N ASP A 8 -5.94 -15.06 8.98
CA ASP A 8 -6.67 -13.90 8.44
C ASP A 8 -5.83 -12.93 7.59
N ASN A 9 -4.64 -13.35 7.14
CA ASN A 9 -3.79 -12.54 6.28
C ASN A 9 -4.24 -12.61 4.82
N ILE A 10 -3.97 -11.53 4.09
CA ILE A 10 -4.26 -11.46 2.65
C ILE A 10 -3.49 -12.55 1.91
N LEU A 11 -4.20 -13.32 1.09
CA LEU A 11 -3.58 -14.30 0.19
C LEU A 11 -3.05 -13.59 -1.06
N ILE A 12 -1.77 -13.82 -1.35
CA ILE A 12 -1.05 -13.22 -2.47
C ILE A 12 -1.06 -14.21 -3.65
N PRO A 13 -1.56 -13.85 -4.84
CA PRO A 13 -1.47 -14.70 -6.02
C PRO A 13 0.00 -14.90 -6.45
N LYS A 14 0.47 -16.15 -6.50
CA LYS A 14 1.81 -16.52 -6.96
C LYS A 14 1.72 -17.81 -7.78
N ASN A 15 2.21 -17.79 -9.02
CA ASN A 15 2.28 -18.97 -9.89
C ASN A 15 0.96 -19.76 -10.03
N LYS A 16 -0.16 -19.08 -10.29
CA LYS A 16 -1.52 -19.68 -10.39
C LYS A 16 -2.03 -20.34 -9.10
N LYS A 17 -1.42 -20.04 -7.95
CA LYS A 17 -1.89 -20.39 -6.62
C LYS A 17 -2.03 -19.14 -5.75
N LEU A 18 -2.74 -19.25 -4.63
CA LEU A 18 -2.83 -18.25 -3.58
C LEU A 18 -1.86 -18.62 -2.47
N TYR A 19 -0.98 -17.71 -2.09
CA TYR A 19 0.06 -17.93 -1.08
C TYR A 19 -0.13 -16.99 0.11
N CYS A 20 -0.08 -17.57 1.31
CA CYS A 20 -0.11 -16.87 2.58
C CYS A 20 1.32 -16.61 3.06
N LYS A 21 1.76 -15.34 3.13
CA LYS A 21 3.10 -15.01 3.65
C LYS A 21 3.24 -15.25 5.17
N ALA A 22 2.16 -15.17 5.92
CA ALA A 22 2.20 -15.28 7.38
C ALA A 22 2.26 -16.72 7.90
N CYS A 23 1.85 -17.67 7.06
CA CYS A 23 1.69 -19.07 7.45
C CYS A 23 2.36 -20.03 6.46
N ASP A 24 3.00 -19.50 5.41
CA ASP A 24 3.70 -20.23 4.35
C ASP A 24 2.87 -21.31 3.65
N LYS A 25 1.54 -21.16 3.64
CA LYS A 25 0.61 -22.09 3.00
C LYS A 25 0.26 -21.65 1.58
N GLU A 26 0.13 -22.63 0.70
CA GLU A 26 -0.38 -22.47 -0.66
C GLU A 26 -1.82 -23.02 -0.75
N PHE A 27 -2.66 -22.32 -1.49
CA PHE A 27 -4.06 -22.67 -1.73
C PHE A 27 -4.32 -22.63 -3.24
N ASP A 28 -5.08 -23.60 -3.75
CA ASP A 28 -5.45 -23.60 -5.15
C ASP A 28 -6.47 -22.50 -5.47
N LEU A 29 -6.25 -21.82 -6.59
CA LEU A 29 -7.27 -21.01 -7.23
C LEU A 29 -8.30 -21.99 -7.80
N GLY A 30 -9.31 -22.33 -7.00
CA GLY A 30 -10.42 -23.18 -7.44
C GLY A 30 -10.95 -22.76 -8.81
N SER A 31 -11.37 -23.74 -9.61
CA SER A 31 -11.87 -23.60 -10.97
C SER A 31 -13.24 -22.92 -11.07
N ASP A 32 -13.48 -21.93 -10.23
CA ASP A 32 -14.67 -21.11 -10.28
C ASP A 32 -14.48 -20.13 -11.44
N ASN A 33 -14.79 -20.60 -12.66
CA ASN A 33 -15.07 -19.77 -13.83
C ASN A 33 -16.36 -18.97 -13.57
N ILE A 34 -16.36 -18.14 -12.53
CA ILE A 34 -17.39 -17.13 -12.35
C ILE A 34 -17.02 -16.04 -13.35
N GLU A 35 -17.58 -16.13 -14.54
CA GLU A 35 -17.52 -15.06 -15.54
C GLU A 35 -18.10 -13.79 -14.92
N TYR A 36 -17.22 -12.87 -14.52
CA TYR A 36 -17.63 -11.58 -14.00
C TYR A 36 -18.27 -10.78 -15.13
N LYS A 37 -19.60 -10.63 -15.08
CA LYS A 37 -20.33 -9.76 -16.00
C LYS A 37 -20.17 -8.31 -15.56
N ILE A 38 -19.66 -7.45 -16.44
CA ILE A 38 -19.58 -6.01 -16.20
C ILE A 38 -21.02 -5.48 -16.06
N GLN A 39 -21.43 -5.16 -14.83
CA GLN A 39 -22.79 -4.71 -14.55
C GLN A 39 -23.01 -3.23 -14.88
N LYS A 40 -21.95 -2.41 -14.75
CA LYS A 40 -21.98 -0.97 -15.10
C LYS A 40 -20.61 -0.52 -15.61
N LYS A 41 -20.61 0.26 -16.68
CA LYS A 41 -19.44 1.02 -17.14
C LYS A 41 -19.51 2.39 -16.46
N ILE A 42 -18.51 2.71 -15.64
CA ILE A 42 -18.36 4.06 -15.09
C ILE A 42 -17.67 4.88 -16.18
N HIS A 43 -18.36 5.86 -16.74
CA HIS A 43 -17.76 6.85 -17.63
C HIS A 43 -17.17 7.93 -16.73
N HIS A 44 -15.85 7.98 -16.59
CA HIS A 44 -15.18 9.13 -16.00
C HIS A 44 -15.23 10.26 -17.02
N ASP A 45 -15.87 11.36 -16.66
CA ASP A 45 -15.77 12.61 -17.39
C ASP A 45 -14.44 13.28 -16.99
N GLU A 46 -13.59 13.64 -17.96
CA GLU A 46 -12.33 14.33 -17.67
C GLU A 46 -12.55 15.74 -17.07
N SER A 47 -13.79 16.25 -17.12
CA SER A 47 -14.19 17.47 -16.44
C SER A 47 -14.45 17.30 -14.93
N GLU A 48 -14.47 16.06 -14.41
CA GLU A 48 -14.49 15.80 -12.97
C GLU A 48 -13.12 16.12 -12.36
N THR A 49 -12.86 17.41 -12.21
CA THR A 49 -11.75 17.91 -11.41
C THR A 49 -12.05 17.59 -9.95
N ALA A 50 -11.49 16.49 -9.45
CA ALA A 50 -11.41 16.26 -8.02
C ALA A 50 -10.85 17.54 -7.38
N PRO A 51 -11.44 18.05 -6.30
CA PRO A 51 -10.95 19.27 -5.67
C PRO A 51 -9.53 19.02 -5.20
N ILE A 52 -8.56 19.65 -5.87
CA ILE A 52 -7.19 19.72 -5.36
C ILE A 52 -7.29 20.59 -4.12
N ILE A 53 -7.32 19.97 -2.95
CA ILE A 53 -7.12 20.70 -1.70
C ILE A 53 -5.66 21.16 -1.71
N LEU A 54 -5.44 22.34 -2.29
CA LEU A 54 -4.28 23.16 -2.01
C LEU A 54 -4.43 23.53 -0.55
N LYS A 55 -3.97 22.65 0.36
CA LYS A 55 -3.57 23.12 1.68
C LYS A 55 -2.54 24.18 1.36
N ASP A 56 -2.83 25.45 1.63
CA ASP A 56 -1.84 26.51 1.63
C ASP A 56 -0.66 25.96 2.43
N GLY A 57 0.31 25.44 1.70
CA GLY A 57 1.37 24.63 2.26
C GLY A 57 2.00 25.51 3.30
N ILE A 58 1.96 25.05 4.54
CA ILE A 58 2.52 25.65 5.74
C ILE A 58 3.56 26.68 5.31
N ARG A 59 3.16 27.96 5.18
CA ARG A 59 4.10 29.08 5.05
C ARG A 59 4.74 29.35 6.41
N GLY A 60 4.87 28.31 7.21
CA GLY A 60 5.60 28.25 8.46
C GLY A 60 7.02 27.82 8.14
N GLU A 61 7.93 28.33 8.95
CA GLU A 61 9.38 28.20 8.78
C GLU A 61 9.82 26.79 8.41
N ARG A 62 10.84 26.72 7.56
CA ARG A 62 11.64 25.50 7.33
C ARG A 62 11.88 24.82 8.67
N ILE A 63 11.87 23.48 8.69
CA ILE A 63 12.18 22.63 9.85
C ILE A 63 13.18 23.30 10.81
N SER A 64 12.88 23.27 12.11
CA SER A 64 13.75 23.94 13.09
C SER A 64 15.16 23.34 13.06
N SER A 65 16.16 24.14 13.39
CA SER A 65 17.56 23.67 13.47
C SER A 65 17.71 22.48 14.43
N SER A 66 16.88 22.45 15.48
CA SER A 66 16.78 21.33 16.43
C SER A 66 16.25 20.06 15.77
N ASP A 67 15.17 20.16 14.99
CA ASP A 67 14.59 19.00 14.30
C ASP A 67 15.55 18.43 13.26
N ARG A 68 16.25 19.32 12.54
CA ARG A 68 17.29 18.92 11.60
C ARG A 68 18.45 18.19 12.28
N ARG A 69 18.91 18.70 13.42
CA ARG A 69 20.01 18.08 14.19
C ARG A 69 19.61 16.72 14.77
N ALA A 70 18.40 16.60 15.32
CA ALA A 70 17.90 15.33 15.83
C ALA A 70 17.81 14.25 14.73
N PHE A 71 17.42 14.65 13.51
CA PHE A 71 17.43 13.76 12.35
C PHE A 71 18.86 13.31 11.99
N GLU A 72 19.80 14.26 11.89
CA GLU A 72 21.19 13.96 11.57
C GLU A 72 21.81 13.02 12.63
N ASP A 73 21.61 13.26 13.92
CA ASP A 73 22.13 12.40 15.00
C ASP A 73 21.54 10.97 14.94
N TYR A 74 20.23 10.84 14.69
CA TYR A 74 19.56 9.54 14.58
C TYR A 74 20.10 8.70 13.41
N PHE A 75 20.35 9.31 12.26
CA PHE A 75 20.81 8.57 11.07
C PHE A 75 22.34 8.46 10.97
N SER A 76 23.11 9.40 11.54
CA SER A 76 24.57 9.32 11.61
C SER A 76 25.06 8.30 12.64
N SER A 77 24.27 7.99 13.68
CA SER A 77 24.61 6.93 14.63
C SER A 77 24.49 5.50 14.06
N GLY A 78 24.01 5.34 12.82
CA GLY A 78 23.93 4.06 12.10
C GLY A 78 25.10 3.78 11.13
N SER A 79 26.11 4.66 11.05
CA SER A 79 27.28 4.48 10.17
C SER A 79 28.54 4.03 10.91
N GLU A 80 28.41 3.22 11.96
CA GLU A 80 29.51 2.38 12.46
C GLU A 80 29.16 0.91 12.18
N GLY A 81 29.54 0.44 10.98
CA GLY A 81 29.23 -0.93 10.58
C GLY A 81 29.68 -1.27 9.16
N TYR A 82 30.94 -0.98 8.81
CA TYR A 82 31.74 -1.74 7.84
C TYR A 82 33.22 -1.64 8.23
#